data_AF-A0A917GWL3-F1
#
_entry.id   AF-A0A917GWL3-F1
#
_cell.length_a   1.000
_cell.length_b   1.000
_cell.length_c   1.000
_cell.angle_alpha   90.00
_cell.angle_beta   90.00
_cell.angle_gamma   90.00
#
_symmetry.space_group_name_H-M   'P 1'
#
loop_
_entity.id
_entity.type
_entity.pdbx_description
1 polymer ?
#
loop_
_entity_poly.entity_id
_entity_poly.type
_entity_poly.pdbx_seq_one_letter_code
_entity_poly.pdbx_strand_id
1 'polypeptide(L)' 'MLREDGSTAVFAVERGEQYAKDAFPTSAVYGNTAGAELRLITCDGYDPATGLFDDNYVVYAKLVA' A
#
# COMPACT_ATOMS: atom_id res chain seq x y z
N MET A 1 -16.37 -6.40 -4.65
CA MET A 1 -17.36 -5.37 -5.04
C MET A 1 -16.99 -4.87 -6.42
N LEU A 2 -17.98 -4.63 -7.27
CA LEU A 2 -17.81 -4.04 -8.60
C LEU A 2 -17.94 -2.51 -8.48
N ARG A 3 -17.48 -1.77 -9.49
CA ARG A 3 -17.77 -0.34 -9.63
C ARG A 3 -19.27 -0.13 -9.80
N GLU A 4 -19.74 1.12 -9.65
CA GLU A 4 -21.17 1.46 -9.84
C GLU A 4 -21.68 1.06 -11.24
N ASP A 5 -20.80 1.07 -12.24
CA ASP A 5 -21.08 0.62 -13.62
C ASP A 5 -21.08 -0.91 -13.81
N GLY A 6 -20.87 -1.68 -12.73
CA GLY A 6 -20.80 -3.15 -12.77
C GLY A 6 -19.47 -3.73 -13.28
N SER A 7 -18.47 -2.91 -13.59
CA SER A 7 -17.15 -3.37 -14.02
C SER A 7 -16.24 -3.73 -12.84
N THR A 8 -15.25 -4.60 -13.11
CA THR A 8 -14.16 -4.89 -12.18
C THR A 8 -13.05 -3.86 -12.36
N ALA A 9 -12.68 -3.16 -11.29
CA ALA A 9 -11.51 -2.30 -11.30
C ALA A 9 -10.23 -3.15 -11.24
N VAL A 10 -9.42 -3.10 -12.29
CA VAL A 10 -8.13 -3.81 -12.36
C VAL A 10 -7.02 -2.81 -12.06
N PHE A 11 -6.15 -3.13 -11.10
CA PHE A 11 -5.00 -2.29 -10.76
C PHE A 11 -3.70 -3.02 -11.12
N ALA A 12 -2.79 -2.34 -11.79
CA ALA A 12 -1.45 -2.83 -12.05
C ALA A 12 -0.50 -2.37 -10.94
N VAL A 13 0.25 -3.33 -10.37
CA VAL A 13 1.28 -3.05 -9.38
C VAL A 13 2.42 -2.28 -10.06
N GLU A 14 2.80 -1.15 -9.48
CA GLU A 14 3.93 -0.35 -9.95
C GLU A 14 5.20 -0.66 -9.16
N ARG A 15 5.08 -0.78 -7.84
CA ARG A 15 6.21 -1.03 -6.93
C ARG A 15 5.75 -1.49 -5.56
N GLY A 16 6.68 -2.08 -4.81
CA GLY A 16 6.54 -2.33 -3.38
C GLY A 16 7.71 -1.68 -2.63
N GLU A 17 7.42 -1.06 -1.49
CA GLU A 17 8.41 -0.40 -0.65
C GLU A 17 8.20 -0.77 0.82
N GLN A 18 9.30 -0.94 1.55
CA GLN A 18 9.31 -1.20 2.99
C GLN A 18 9.63 0.08 3.73
N TYR A 19 8.88 0.38 4.79
CA TYR A 19 9.11 1.53 5.66
C TYR A 19 9.06 1.13 7.11
N ALA A 20 10.04 1.58 7.89
CA ALA A 20 9.99 1.50 9.34
C ALA A 20 8.77 2.25 9.88
N LYS A 21 8.13 1.69 10.92
CA LYS A 21 6.93 2.26 11.54
C LYS A 21 7.20 3.63 12.16
N ASP A 22 8.41 3.87 12.63
CA ASP A 22 8.84 5.14 13.24
C ASP A 22 9.21 6.22 12.21
N ALA A 23 9.50 5.83 10.97
CA ALA A 23 9.81 6.70 9.85
C ALA A 23 8.75 6.61 8.73
N PHE A 24 7.54 6.16 9.06
CA PHE A 24 6.51 5.86 8.07
C PHE A 24 6.08 7.12 7.30
N PRO A 25 6.14 7.13 5.96
CA PRO A 25 5.86 8.32 5.17
C PRO A 25 4.35 8.53 5.00
N THR A 26 3.67 8.95 6.06
CA THR A 26 2.20 9.11 6.15
C THR A 26 1.63 9.88 4.97
N SER A 27 2.26 10.99 4.58
CA SER A 27 1.76 11.83 3.48
C SER A 27 1.90 11.15 2.11
N ALA A 28 2.95 10.36 1.89
CA ALA A 28 3.12 9.63 0.63
C ALA A 28 2.16 8.44 0.54
N VAL A 29 1.87 7.78 1.67
CA VAL A 29 1.02 6.58 1.70
C VAL A 29 -0.47 6.90 1.82
N TYR A 30 -0.85 7.88 2.64
CA TYR A 30 -2.26 8.22 2.87
C TYR A 30 -2.71 9.53 2.20
N GLY A 31 -1.78 10.27 1.59
CA GLY A 31 -2.11 11.50 0.88
C GLY A 31 -2.95 11.25 -0.37
N ASN A 32 -3.72 12.27 -0.74
CA ASN A 32 -4.54 12.30 -1.94
C ASN A 32 -3.71 12.09 -3.21
N THR A 33 -4.33 11.48 -4.21
CA THR A 33 -3.74 11.19 -5.52
C THR A 33 -4.51 11.92 -6.62
N ALA A 34 -3.84 12.17 -7.75
CA ALA A 34 -4.48 12.81 -8.91
C ALA A 34 -5.45 11.87 -9.65
N GLY A 35 -5.37 10.57 -9.40
CA GLY A 35 -6.24 9.56 -10.02
C GLY A 35 -6.46 8.36 -9.11
N ALA A 36 -7.07 7.30 -9.67
CA ALA A 36 -7.36 6.07 -8.94
C ALA A 36 -6.07 5.27 -8.69
N GLU A 37 -5.61 5.30 -7.44
CA GLU A 37 -4.50 4.49 -6.95
C GLU A 37 -4.98 3.54 -5.85
N LEU A 38 -4.30 2.41 -5.71
CA LEU A 38 -4.48 1.43 -4.64
C LEU A 38 -3.16 1.30 -3.90
N ARG A 39 -3.24 1.31 -2.56
CA ARG A 39 -2.10 1.03 -1.68
C ARG A 39 -2.49 -0.09 -0.71
N LEU A 40 -1.81 -1.22 -0.79
CA LEU A 40 -1.95 -2.32 0.17
C LEU A 40 -0.82 -2.22 1.18
N ILE A 41 -1.16 -2.15 2.47
CA ILE A 41 -0.21 -1.97 3.56
C ILE A 41 -0.27 -3.21 4.46
N THR A 42 0.87 -3.87 4.67
CA THR A 42 0.98 -5.07 5.50
C THR A 42 2.11 -4.94 6.51
N CYS A 43 2.07 -5.73 7.58
CA CYS A 43 3.20 -5.86 8.50
C CYS A 43 4.39 -6.51 7.80
N ASP A 44 5.60 -6.03 8.06
CA ASP A 44 6.86 -6.62 7.63
C ASP A 44 7.97 -6.34 8.65
N GLY A 45 9.19 -6.84 8.43
CA GLY A 45 10.32 -6.57 9.31
C GLY A 45 10.17 -7.20 10.69
N TYR A 46 9.92 -8.51 10.74
CA TYR A 46 9.81 -9.22 12.01
C TYR A 46 11.15 -9.23 12.77
N ASP A 47 11.15 -8.70 13.99
CA ASP A 47 12.26 -8.81 14.93
C ASP A 47 12.00 -9.94 15.95
N PRO A 48 12.78 -11.04 15.93
CA PRO A 48 12.61 -12.14 16.87
C PRO A 48 12.98 -11.79 18.32
N ALA A 49 13.77 -10.75 18.57
CA ALA A 49 14.13 -10.34 19.93
C ALA A 49 12.97 -9.66 20.66
N THR A 50 12.14 -8.92 19.93
CA THR A 50 10.97 -8.21 20.46
C THR A 50 9.65 -8.95 20.18
N GLY A 51 9.62 -9.82 19.16
CA GLY A 51 8.42 -10.50 18.68
C GLY A 51 7.48 -9.58 17.89
N LEU A 52 7.97 -8.42 17.43
CA LEU A 52 7.19 -7.41 16.73
C LEU A 52 7.56 -7.36 15.24
N PHE A 53 6.67 -6.78 14.45
CA PHE A 53 6.95 -6.36 13.08
C PHE A 53 7.26 -4.87 13.13
N ASP A 54 8.49 -4.47 12.86
CA ASP A 54 8.91 -3.07 13.02
C ASP A 54 8.69 -2.24 11.77
N ASP A 55 8.37 -2.90 10.65
CA ASP A 55 8.14 -2.26 9.36
C ASP A 55 6.71 -2.48 8.85
N ASN A 56 6.37 -1.70 7.83
CA ASN A 56 5.27 -1.98 6.93
C ASN A 56 5.82 -2.19 5.52
N TYR A 57 5.24 -3.14 4.79
CA TYR A 57 5.43 -3.25 3.34
C TYR A 57 4.21 -2.66 2.63
N VAL A 58 4.45 -1.73 1.71
CA VAL A 58 3.43 -1.01 0.97
C VAL A 58 3.54 -1.34 -0.51
N VAL A 59 2.51 -1.97 -1.07
CA VAL A 59 2.37 -2.18 -2.51
C VAL A 59 1.56 -1.03 -3.09
N TYR A 60 2.15 -0.33 -4.07
CA TYR A 60 1.51 0.74 -4.82
C TYR A 60 1.05 0.21 -6.17
N ALA A 61 -0.19 0.53 -6.53
CA ALA A 61 -0.79 0.14 -7.79
C ALA A 61 -1.67 1.25 -8.35
N LYS A 62 -1.83 1.28 -9.68
CA LYS A 62 -2.71 2.23 -10.38
C LYS A 62 -3.74 1.50 -11.22
N LEU A 63 -4.91 2.12 -11.37
CA LEU A 63 -5.97 1.57 -12.21
C LEU A 63 -5.46 1.39 -13.64
N VAL A 64 -5.66 0.20 -14.20
CA VAL A 64 -5.44 -0.08 -15.63
C VAL A 64 -6.62 0.52 -16.38
N ALA A 65 -6.32 1.45 -17.29
CA ALA A 65 -7.31 2.10 -18.15
C ALA A 65 -7.87 1.13 -19.20
#